data_AF-A0A9P6F398-F1
#
_entry.id   AF-A0A9P6F398-F1
#
_cell.length_a   1.000
_cell.length_b   1.000
_cell.length_c   1.000
_cell.angle_alpha   90.00
_cell.angle_beta   90.00
_cell.angle_gamma   90.00
#
_symmetry.space_group_name_H-M   'P 1'
#
loop_
_entity.id
_entity.type
_entity.pdbx_description
1 polymer ?
#
loop_
_entity_poly.entity_id
_entity_poly.type
_entity_poly.pdbx_seq_one_letter_code
_entity_poly.pdbx_strand_id
1 'polypeptide(L)'
;MTGIGTKWCSTSDVYGRKLLLHVGLAGVATCVMIGWFAASRYNQFGRNVYYLEVVALTLMPAGQVISTAIFAYTADVTEKRNRSLMSGYLVTSMALGGLIGSTISTYISTVTGDLTAPLRITLILIALLAAYLSILPESLRYTPAPLPWISASIDDASDRRLPDSTATSPWAILNFFHVAKEATCMIFDPVLLILPGRVPKSVYMTMSAAPAIILFVHVLTVTANYGANSLLSTVAKLAFHWNVYEDGHYPAFMQLCMFITFFGIFPALLSIYKFVVVDSDETEVPHESNSSSWSQETLLYHSSDQALTGIGAVKMDMFFIIVGLCIMIISFLIVPMFPYIPVLYFGAAYGAYSVSESLGLVIADFTFGSLFLEVLHYIRLDKARQEHMASRLDTDFVHAPSVLN
;
A
#
# COMPACT_ATOMS: atom_id res chain seq x y z
N MET A 1 9.20 -0.43 1.16
CA MET A 1 8.41 0.79 0.85
C MET A 1 7.41 1.17 1.94
N THR A 2 7.49 0.71 3.20
CA THR A 2 6.59 1.25 4.25
C THR A 2 6.78 2.74 4.45
N GLY A 3 7.99 3.29 4.35
CA GLY A 3 8.17 4.76 4.37
C GLY A 3 7.48 5.50 3.22
N ILE A 4 7.47 4.94 2.01
CA ILE A 4 6.84 5.58 0.83
C ILE A 4 5.32 5.38 0.90
N GLY A 5 4.84 4.17 1.17
CA GLY A 5 3.42 3.85 1.34
C GLY A 5 2.79 4.62 2.51
N THR A 6 3.44 4.65 3.69
CA THR A 6 2.96 5.45 4.84
C THR A 6 3.00 6.94 4.56
N LYS A 7 3.99 7.44 3.79
CA LYS A 7 3.99 8.83 3.34
C LYS A 7 2.86 9.09 2.36
N TRP A 8 2.54 8.19 1.43
CA TRP A 8 1.35 8.32 0.58
C TRP A 8 0.04 8.22 1.38
N CYS A 9 -0.05 7.34 2.38
CA CYS A 9 -1.17 7.29 3.32
C CYS A 9 -1.32 8.64 4.04
N SER A 10 -0.25 9.16 4.64
CA SER A 10 -0.23 10.46 5.32
C SER A 10 -0.58 11.61 4.37
N THR A 11 0.01 11.63 3.16
CA THR A 11 -0.31 12.60 2.10
C THR A 11 -1.77 12.51 1.71
N SER A 12 -2.34 11.31 1.60
CA SER A 12 -3.76 11.15 1.30
C SER A 12 -4.68 11.44 2.48
N ASP A 13 -4.21 11.42 3.73
CA ASP A 13 -4.94 11.98 4.87
C ASP A 13 -5.10 13.50 4.73
N VAL A 14 -4.12 14.19 4.12
CA VAL A 14 -4.12 15.65 3.91
C VAL A 14 -4.91 16.05 2.66
N TYR A 15 -4.62 15.40 1.53
CA TYR A 15 -5.12 15.81 0.20
C TYR A 15 -6.34 15.02 -0.29
N GLY A 16 -6.79 14.00 0.44
CA GLY A 16 -7.88 13.12 0.04
C GLY A 16 -7.38 11.80 -0.57
N ARG A 17 -8.11 10.71 -0.29
CA ARG A 17 -7.89 9.39 -0.89
C ARG A 17 -8.26 9.40 -2.37
N LYS A 18 -9.30 10.15 -2.75
CA LYS A 18 -9.75 10.24 -4.15
C LYS A 18 -8.66 10.82 -5.05
N LEU A 19 -7.98 11.88 -4.63
CA LEU A 19 -6.86 12.45 -5.39
C LEU A 19 -5.77 11.41 -5.61
N LEU A 20 -5.40 10.68 -4.55
CA LEU A 20 -4.37 9.66 -4.60
C LEU A 20 -4.74 8.53 -5.60
N LEU A 21 -6.01 8.12 -5.62
CA LEU A 21 -6.53 7.16 -6.61
C LEU A 21 -6.38 7.66 -8.05
N HIS A 22 -6.70 8.93 -8.31
CA HIS A 22 -6.54 9.52 -9.65
C HIS A 22 -5.08 9.63 -10.08
N VAL A 23 -4.19 10.05 -9.16
CA VAL A 23 -2.75 10.13 -9.43
C VAL A 23 -2.17 8.75 -9.73
N GLY A 24 -2.53 7.75 -8.93
CA GLY A 24 -2.12 6.38 -9.18
C GLY A 24 -2.62 5.87 -10.54
N LEU A 25 -3.89 6.13 -10.86
CA LEU A 25 -4.51 5.73 -12.13
C LEU A 25 -3.87 6.42 -13.33
N ALA A 26 -3.52 7.70 -13.21
CA ALA A 26 -2.77 8.43 -14.23
C ALA A 26 -1.36 7.82 -14.45
N GLY A 27 -0.71 7.36 -13.38
CA GLY A 27 0.54 6.61 -13.48
C GLY A 27 0.37 5.30 -14.27
N VAL A 28 -0.70 4.53 -13.99
CA VAL A 28 -0.97 3.28 -14.71
C VAL A 28 -1.29 3.57 -16.19
N ALA A 29 -2.11 4.58 -16.45
CA ALA A 29 -2.41 5.04 -17.81
C ALA A 29 -1.12 5.40 -18.57
N THR A 30 -0.20 6.11 -17.92
CA THR A 30 1.10 6.49 -18.51
C THR A 30 1.94 5.26 -18.86
N CYS A 31 2.00 4.27 -17.97
CA CYS A 31 2.72 3.01 -18.25
C CYS A 31 2.11 2.27 -19.45
N VAL A 32 0.78 2.15 -19.50
CA VAL A 32 0.08 1.49 -20.62
C VAL A 32 0.25 2.28 -21.93
N MET A 33 0.24 3.61 -21.88
CA MET A 33 0.53 4.48 -23.03
C MET A 33 1.95 4.27 -23.57
N ILE A 34 2.96 4.16 -22.69
CA ILE A 34 4.34 3.86 -23.07
C ILE A 34 4.42 2.47 -23.71
N GLY A 35 3.78 1.46 -23.11
CA GLY A 35 3.72 0.11 -23.67
C GLY A 35 3.04 0.08 -25.04
N TRP A 36 1.95 0.82 -25.22
CA TRP A 36 1.27 0.95 -26.51
C TRP A 36 2.14 1.66 -27.56
N PHE A 37 2.82 2.74 -27.17
CA PHE A 37 3.76 3.44 -28.03
C PHE A 37 4.93 2.53 -28.45
N ALA A 38 5.51 1.79 -27.49
CA ALA A 38 6.57 0.82 -27.74
C ALA A 38 6.12 -0.28 -28.72
N ALA A 39 4.93 -0.84 -28.51
CA ALA A 39 4.38 -1.88 -29.39
C ALA A 39 4.08 -1.35 -30.81
N SER A 40 3.53 -0.14 -30.94
CA SER A 40 3.17 0.44 -32.23
C SER A 40 4.36 0.96 -33.05
N ARG A 41 5.46 1.36 -32.40
CA ARG A 41 6.64 1.96 -33.05
C ARG A 41 7.93 1.18 -32.80
N TYR A 42 7.81 -0.12 -32.52
CA TYR A 42 8.95 -0.99 -32.22
C TYR A 42 10.05 -0.92 -33.29
N ASN A 43 9.68 -0.88 -34.57
CA ASN A 43 10.65 -0.81 -35.69
C ASN A 43 11.47 0.49 -35.74
N GLN A 44 10.99 1.58 -35.13
CA GLN A 44 11.64 2.90 -35.18
C GLN A 44 12.55 3.15 -33.99
N PHE A 45 12.09 2.81 -32.79
CA PHE A 45 12.80 3.12 -31.54
C PHE A 45 13.47 1.90 -30.89
N GLY A 46 13.17 0.70 -31.39
CA GLY A 46 13.68 -0.55 -30.86
C GLY A 46 13.31 -0.76 -29.40
N ARG A 47 14.20 -1.44 -28.67
CA ARG A 47 14.00 -1.80 -27.25
C ARG A 47 14.17 -0.63 -26.28
N ASN A 48 14.69 0.51 -26.74
CA ASN A 48 15.04 1.62 -25.86
C ASN A 48 13.82 2.28 -25.21
N VAL A 49 12.63 2.17 -25.82
CA VAL A 49 11.38 2.73 -25.27
C VAL A 49 11.03 2.08 -23.93
N TYR A 50 11.37 0.82 -23.71
CA TYR A 50 11.11 0.13 -22.44
C TYR A 50 11.93 0.71 -21.28
N TYR A 51 13.05 1.41 -21.52
CA TYR A 51 13.74 2.14 -20.45
C TYR A 51 12.90 3.33 -19.95
N LEU A 52 12.10 3.96 -20.80
CA LEU A 52 11.17 5.00 -20.37
C LEU A 52 10.07 4.45 -19.47
N GLU A 53 9.64 3.20 -19.69
CA GLU A 53 8.68 2.53 -18.81
C GLU A 53 9.25 2.36 -17.40
N VAL A 54 10.50 1.90 -17.28
CA VAL A 54 11.18 1.77 -15.98
C VAL A 54 11.32 3.13 -15.29
N VAL A 55 11.69 4.17 -16.04
CA VAL A 55 11.77 5.54 -15.50
C VAL A 55 10.39 6.05 -15.07
N ALA A 56 9.34 5.79 -15.86
CA ALA A 56 7.98 6.18 -15.50
C ALA A 56 7.49 5.43 -14.23
N LEU A 57 7.74 4.13 -14.12
CA LEU A 57 7.37 3.31 -12.96
C LEU A 57 8.12 3.73 -11.68
N THR A 58 9.35 4.21 -11.82
CA THR A 58 10.15 4.71 -10.68
C THR A 58 9.74 6.11 -10.25
N LEU A 59 9.37 6.99 -11.19
CA LEU A 59 8.90 8.35 -10.89
C LEU A 59 7.44 8.39 -10.43
N MET A 60 6.60 7.50 -10.95
CA MET A 60 5.18 7.38 -10.63
C MET A 60 4.93 5.96 -10.10
N PRO A 61 4.87 5.76 -8.77
CA PRO A 61 4.59 4.47 -8.17
C PRO A 61 3.11 4.05 -8.38
N ALA A 62 2.74 3.82 -9.64
CA ALA A 62 1.38 3.74 -10.15
C ALA A 62 0.55 2.67 -9.44
N GLY A 63 0.92 1.39 -9.61
CA GLY A 63 0.16 0.28 -9.04
C GLY A 63 0.19 0.24 -7.51
N GLN A 64 1.32 0.62 -6.91
CA GLN A 64 1.48 0.61 -5.45
C GLN A 64 0.65 1.70 -4.78
N VAL A 65 0.67 2.93 -5.33
CA VAL A 65 -0.15 4.04 -4.82
C VAL A 65 -1.63 3.75 -4.92
N ILE A 66 -2.09 3.19 -6.05
CA ILE A 66 -3.49 2.78 -6.21
C ILE A 66 -3.85 1.75 -5.13
N SER A 67 -3.05 0.70 -4.98
CA SER A 67 -3.33 -0.38 -4.02
C SER A 67 -3.47 0.16 -2.60
N THR A 68 -2.49 0.96 -2.15
CA THR A 68 -2.51 1.60 -0.83
C THR A 68 -3.71 2.53 -0.66
N ALA A 69 -4.03 3.34 -1.68
CA ALA A 69 -5.18 4.25 -1.64
C ALA A 69 -6.52 3.50 -1.56
N ILE A 70 -6.66 2.39 -2.30
CA ILE A 70 -7.84 1.53 -2.30
C ILE A 70 -8.02 0.88 -0.91
N PHE A 71 -6.95 0.35 -0.30
CA PHE A 71 -7.04 -0.25 1.04
C PHE A 71 -7.40 0.80 2.09
N ALA A 72 -6.77 1.98 2.05
CA ALA A 72 -7.08 3.06 2.96
C ALA A 72 -8.54 3.53 2.81
N TYR A 73 -8.99 3.74 1.56
CA TYR A 73 -10.38 4.08 1.27
C TYR A 73 -11.36 3.02 1.80
N THR A 74 -11.06 1.73 1.57
CA THR A 74 -11.90 0.61 2.03
C THR A 74 -11.99 0.57 3.55
N ALA A 75 -10.89 0.82 4.26
CA ALA A 75 -10.89 0.87 5.71
C ALA A 75 -11.62 2.08 6.29
N ASP A 76 -11.59 3.22 5.60
CA ASP A 76 -12.32 4.42 5.99
C ASP A 76 -13.84 4.21 5.91
N VAL A 77 -14.32 3.50 4.88
CA VAL A 77 -15.76 3.21 4.68
C VAL A 77 -16.26 1.96 5.39
N THR A 78 -15.36 1.07 5.85
CA THR A 78 -15.71 -0.20 6.50
C THR A 78 -15.58 -0.12 8.02
N GLU A 79 -16.56 -0.65 8.74
CA GLU A 79 -16.51 -0.81 10.19
C GLU A 79 -15.31 -1.65 10.64
N LYS A 80 -14.70 -1.29 11.79
CA LYS A 80 -13.47 -1.92 12.30
C LYS A 80 -13.52 -3.45 12.31
N ARG A 81 -14.65 -4.04 12.73
CA ARG A 81 -14.87 -5.50 12.79
C ARG A 81 -14.78 -6.19 11.42
N ASN A 82 -15.16 -5.49 10.35
CA ASN A 82 -15.30 -6.07 9.01
C ASN A 82 -14.14 -5.70 8.07
N ARG A 83 -13.17 -4.89 8.52
CA ARG A 83 -12.06 -4.41 7.68
C ARG A 83 -11.21 -5.54 7.10
N SER A 84 -10.82 -6.51 7.93
CA SER A 84 -10.01 -7.65 7.47
C SER A 84 -10.73 -8.45 6.38
N LEU A 85 -12.03 -8.68 6.56
CA LEU A 85 -12.87 -9.40 5.60
C LEU A 85 -13.05 -8.62 4.29
N MET A 86 -13.28 -7.30 4.35
CA MET A 86 -13.38 -6.47 3.15
C MET A 86 -12.05 -6.37 2.40
N SER A 87 -10.92 -6.25 3.09
CA SER A 87 -9.60 -6.34 2.45
C SER A 87 -9.38 -7.68 1.75
N GLY A 88 -9.85 -8.79 2.34
CA GLY A 88 -9.81 -10.11 1.71
C GLY A 88 -10.63 -10.18 0.42
N TYR A 89 -11.87 -9.68 0.42
CA TYR A 89 -12.68 -9.60 -0.80
C TYR A 89 -12.07 -8.70 -1.86
N LEU A 90 -11.43 -7.61 -1.45
CA LEU A 90 -10.76 -6.69 -2.34
C LEU A 90 -9.59 -7.37 -3.07
N VAL A 91 -8.70 -8.05 -2.35
CA VAL A 91 -7.60 -8.83 -2.93
C VAL A 91 -8.14 -9.92 -3.86
N THR A 92 -9.20 -10.62 -3.43
CA THR A 92 -9.86 -11.64 -4.26
C THR A 92 -10.41 -11.06 -5.55
N SER A 93 -11.02 -9.87 -5.50
CA SER A 93 -11.56 -9.17 -6.67
C SER A 93 -10.45 -8.70 -7.62
N MET A 94 -9.30 -8.27 -7.09
CA MET A 94 -8.11 -7.94 -7.89
C MET A 94 -7.56 -9.18 -8.59
N ALA A 95 -7.47 -10.31 -7.88
CA ALA A 95 -7.02 -11.58 -8.47
C ALA A 95 -7.96 -12.06 -9.58
N LEU A 96 -9.27 -11.98 -9.35
CA LEU A 96 -10.28 -12.30 -10.35
C LEU A 96 -10.19 -11.36 -11.57
N GLY A 97 -10.00 -10.06 -11.34
CA GLY A 97 -9.78 -9.07 -12.39
C GLY A 97 -8.51 -9.38 -13.21
N GLY A 98 -7.43 -9.79 -12.55
CA GLY A 98 -6.20 -10.23 -13.20
C GLY A 98 -6.39 -11.49 -14.04
N LEU A 99 -7.15 -12.47 -13.54
CA LEU A 99 -7.52 -13.69 -14.28
C LEU A 99 -8.36 -13.37 -15.52
N ILE A 100 -9.43 -12.58 -15.37
CA ILE A 100 -10.31 -12.19 -16.48
C ILE A 100 -9.55 -11.31 -17.49
N GLY A 101 -8.77 -10.35 -17.00
CA GLY A 101 -8.00 -9.44 -17.84
C GLY A 101 -6.95 -10.15 -18.68
N SER A 102 -6.17 -11.07 -18.07
CA SER A 102 -5.18 -11.86 -18.80
C SER A 102 -5.82 -12.79 -19.84
N THR A 103 -6.87 -13.52 -19.47
CA THR A 103 -7.58 -14.42 -20.41
C THR A 103 -8.21 -13.68 -21.58
N ILE A 104 -8.90 -12.56 -21.33
CA ILE A 104 -9.47 -11.71 -22.39
C ILE A 104 -8.37 -11.11 -23.25
N SER A 105 -7.29 -10.60 -22.65
CA SER A 105 -6.17 -10.00 -23.39
C SER A 105 -5.50 -11.01 -24.32
N THR A 106 -5.24 -12.23 -23.84
CA THR A 106 -4.69 -13.31 -24.66
C THR A 106 -5.64 -13.69 -25.79
N TYR A 107 -6.94 -13.84 -25.50
CA TYR A 107 -7.95 -14.15 -26.52
C TYR A 107 -8.08 -13.07 -27.60
N ILE A 108 -8.06 -11.79 -27.23
CA ILE A 108 -8.11 -10.69 -28.20
C ILE A 108 -6.85 -10.69 -29.06
N SER A 109 -5.69 -10.93 -28.44
CA SER A 109 -4.41 -10.97 -29.16
C SER A 109 -4.34 -12.13 -30.16
N THR A 110 -4.86 -13.32 -29.80
CA THR A 110 -4.92 -14.48 -30.72
C THR A 110 -5.86 -14.25 -31.89
N VAL A 111 -7.03 -13.66 -31.65
CA VAL A 111 -8.06 -13.45 -32.68
C VAL A 111 -7.69 -12.32 -33.63
N THR A 112 -7.15 -11.22 -33.11
CA THR A 112 -6.81 -10.03 -33.93
C THR A 112 -5.44 -10.12 -34.59
N GLY A 113 -4.50 -10.88 -34.01
CA GLY A 113 -3.09 -10.84 -34.40
C GLY A 113 -2.40 -9.52 -34.09
N ASP A 114 -3.04 -8.61 -33.34
CA ASP A 114 -2.51 -7.29 -32.97
C ASP A 114 -2.31 -7.19 -31.46
N LEU A 115 -1.04 -7.14 -31.03
CA LEU A 115 -0.65 -6.99 -29.62
C LEU A 115 -1.03 -5.63 -29.04
N THR A 116 -1.34 -4.62 -29.88
CA THR A 116 -1.72 -3.29 -29.41
C THR A 116 -3.20 -3.16 -29.09
N ALA A 117 -4.05 -4.04 -29.62
CA ALA A 117 -5.50 -4.05 -29.35
C ALA A 117 -5.84 -4.14 -27.85
N PRO A 118 -5.30 -5.09 -27.05
CA PRO A 118 -5.59 -5.17 -25.61
C PRO A 118 -5.11 -3.94 -24.83
N LEU A 119 -4.01 -3.30 -25.25
CA LEU A 119 -3.50 -2.09 -24.59
C LEU A 119 -4.47 -0.91 -24.78
N ARG A 120 -5.04 -0.75 -25.98
CA ARG A 120 -6.05 0.30 -26.26
C ARG A 120 -7.33 0.07 -25.46
N ILE A 121 -7.79 -1.18 -25.38
CA ILE A 121 -8.96 -1.54 -24.56
C ILE A 121 -8.70 -1.23 -23.09
N THR A 122 -7.50 -1.56 -22.59
CA THR A 122 -7.09 -1.25 -21.22
C THR A 122 -7.10 0.25 -20.94
N LEU A 123 -6.63 1.10 -21.87
CA LEU A 123 -6.71 2.56 -21.72
C LEU A 123 -8.15 3.07 -21.65
N ILE A 124 -9.06 2.51 -22.45
CA ILE A 124 -10.49 2.85 -22.39
C ILE A 124 -11.07 2.46 -21.02
N LEU A 125 -10.77 1.26 -20.52
CA LEU A 125 -11.22 0.80 -19.20
C LEU A 125 -10.65 1.66 -18.07
N ILE A 126 -9.39 2.09 -18.18
CA ILE A 126 -8.77 3.03 -17.24
C ILE A 126 -9.49 4.38 -17.26
N ALA A 127 -9.83 4.91 -18.42
CA ALA A 127 -10.58 6.16 -18.54
C ALA A 127 -12.00 6.05 -17.94
N LEU A 128 -12.69 4.93 -18.17
CA LEU A 128 -13.99 4.65 -17.57
C LEU A 128 -13.89 4.52 -16.04
N LEU A 129 -12.85 3.85 -15.53
CA LEU A 129 -12.59 3.76 -14.10
C LEU A 129 -12.29 5.14 -13.50
N ALA A 130 -11.53 5.99 -14.19
CA ALA A 130 -11.27 7.37 -13.74
C ALA A 130 -12.56 8.18 -13.63
N ALA A 131 -13.46 8.05 -14.62
CA ALA A 131 -14.77 8.69 -14.59
C ALA A 131 -15.64 8.16 -13.44
N TYR A 132 -15.63 6.85 -13.20
CA TYR A 132 -16.32 6.25 -12.05
C TYR A 132 -15.77 6.76 -10.72
N LEU A 133 -14.45 6.81 -10.55
CA LEU A 133 -13.80 7.34 -9.34
C LEU A 133 -14.07 8.83 -9.14
N SER A 134 -14.29 9.59 -10.22
CA SER A 134 -14.69 10.99 -10.15
C SER A 134 -16.10 11.18 -9.56
N ILE A 135 -16.99 10.19 -9.68
CA ILE A 135 -18.33 10.21 -9.10
C ILE A 135 -18.33 9.72 -7.64
N LEU A 136 -17.36 8.88 -7.28
CA LEU A 136 -17.22 8.33 -5.93
C LEU A 136 -17.05 9.46 -4.88
N PRO A 137 -17.75 9.40 -3.73
CA PRO A 137 -17.55 10.34 -2.64
C PRO A 137 -16.15 10.21 -2.03
N GLU A 138 -15.68 11.28 -1.38
CA GLU A 138 -14.46 11.23 -0.58
C GLU A 138 -14.69 10.37 0.68
N SER A 139 -13.74 9.48 1.02
CA SER A 139 -13.90 8.60 2.21
C SER A 139 -13.60 9.31 3.52
N LEU A 140 -12.79 10.38 3.49
CA LEU A 140 -12.41 11.13 4.67
C LEU A 140 -13.62 11.88 5.24
N ARG A 141 -13.90 11.65 6.52
CA ARG A 141 -14.94 12.36 7.28
C ARG A 141 -14.59 13.82 7.52
N TYR A 142 -13.32 14.18 7.41
CA TYR A 142 -12.83 15.54 7.54
C TYR A 142 -12.74 16.20 6.18
N THR A 143 -13.16 17.46 6.10
CA THR A 143 -13.00 18.28 4.89
C THR A 143 -11.49 18.36 4.57
N PRO A 144 -11.04 17.90 3.39
CA PRO A 144 -9.63 17.93 3.04
C PRO A 144 -9.12 19.37 3.04
N ALA A 145 -7.83 19.54 3.36
CA ALA A 145 -7.22 20.86 3.31
C ALA A 145 -7.33 21.40 1.87
N PRO A 146 -7.77 22.67 1.67
CA PRO A 146 -7.81 23.25 0.35
C PRO A 146 -6.42 23.18 -0.27
N LEU A 147 -6.35 22.69 -1.51
CA LEU A 147 -5.08 22.56 -2.22
C LEU A 147 -4.37 23.93 -2.28
N PRO A 148 -3.07 24.02 -1.94
CA PRO A 148 -2.35 25.30 -1.83
C PRO A 148 -2.43 26.18 -3.08
N TRP A 149 -2.57 25.57 -4.26
CA TRP A 149 -2.65 26.26 -5.54
C TRP A 149 -4.03 26.83 -5.87
N ILE A 150 -5.09 26.37 -5.20
CA ILE A 150 -6.44 26.94 -5.32
C ILE A 150 -6.63 28.08 -4.33
N SER A 151 -6.07 27.98 -3.11
CA SER A 151 -6.19 29.05 -2.11
C SER A 151 -5.34 30.28 -2.46
N ALA A 152 -4.16 30.09 -3.05
CA ALA A 152 -3.27 31.19 -3.44
C ALA A 152 -3.87 32.14 -4.50
N SER A 153 -4.89 31.71 -5.24
CA SER A 153 -5.56 32.57 -6.24
C SER A 153 -6.79 33.30 -5.70
N ILE A 154 -7.32 32.90 -4.53
CA ILE A 154 -8.58 33.43 -4.00
C ILE A 154 -8.32 34.60 -3.04
N ASP A 155 -7.26 34.56 -2.24
CA ASP A 155 -7.01 35.63 -1.24
C ASP A 155 -6.45 36.92 -1.87
N ASP A 156 -5.79 36.84 -3.03
CA ASP A 156 -5.22 38.03 -3.71
C ASP A 156 -6.22 38.74 -4.65
N ALA A 157 -7.42 38.18 -4.83
CA ALA A 157 -8.46 38.73 -5.71
C ALA A 157 -9.32 39.82 -5.04
N SER A 158 -9.19 40.04 -3.73
CA SER A 158 -10.00 41.05 -3.02
C SER A 158 -9.46 42.48 -3.11
N ASP A 159 -8.23 42.70 -3.61
CA ASP A 159 -7.60 44.04 -3.52
C ASP A 159 -6.89 44.56 -4.80
N ARG A 160 -7.01 43.90 -5.97
CA ARG A 160 -6.32 44.38 -7.19
C ARG A 160 -7.19 44.49 -8.43
N ARG A 161 -7.33 45.76 -8.86
CA ARG A 161 -7.80 46.27 -10.16
C ARG A 161 -7.51 45.32 -11.32
N LEU A 162 -8.53 45.08 -12.14
CA LEU A 162 -8.48 44.40 -13.43
C LEU A 162 -7.23 44.79 -14.25
N PRO A 163 -6.32 43.86 -14.53
CA PRO A 163 -5.51 43.90 -15.73
C PRO A 163 -6.18 43.01 -16.78
N ASP A 164 -6.70 43.65 -17.83
CA ASP A 164 -7.01 42.95 -19.08
C ASP A 164 -5.72 42.31 -19.61
N SER A 165 -5.63 40.99 -19.62
CA SER A 165 -5.05 40.25 -20.75
C SER A 165 -5.11 38.74 -20.55
N THR A 166 -5.52 38.08 -21.64
CA THR A 166 -5.58 36.65 -21.90
C THR A 166 -4.21 35.95 -21.95
N ALA A 167 -3.25 36.37 -21.13
CA ALA A 167 -1.95 35.74 -21.03
C ALA A 167 -2.05 34.55 -20.07
N THR A 168 -2.05 33.33 -20.60
CA THR A 168 -1.83 32.10 -19.83
C THR A 168 -0.56 32.28 -19.00
N SER A 169 -0.71 32.49 -17.68
CA SER A 169 0.39 32.98 -16.87
C SER A 169 1.50 31.91 -16.76
N PRO A 170 2.77 32.28 -16.97
CA PRO A 170 3.91 31.38 -16.78
C PRO A 170 4.04 30.85 -15.34
N TRP A 171 3.30 31.44 -14.40
CA TRP A 171 3.23 31.02 -13.01
C TRP A 171 2.59 29.65 -12.80
N ALA A 172 1.59 29.26 -13.62
CA ALA A 172 0.98 27.93 -13.51
C ALA A 172 1.98 26.81 -13.81
N ILE A 173 2.85 27.02 -14.80
CA ILE A 173 3.89 26.07 -15.19
C ILE A 173 4.99 26.01 -14.12
N LEU A 174 5.43 27.17 -13.61
CA LEU A 174 6.40 27.24 -12.50
C LEU A 174 5.90 26.54 -11.23
N ASN A 175 4.62 26.71 -10.88
CA ASN A 175 4.01 26.02 -9.74
C ASN A 175 3.94 24.51 -9.96
N PHE A 176 3.62 24.04 -11.16
CA PHE A 176 3.67 22.62 -11.48
C PHE A 176 5.10 22.06 -11.30
N PHE A 177 6.12 22.76 -11.78
CA PHE A 177 7.52 22.35 -11.57
C PHE A 177 7.93 22.40 -10.10
N HIS A 178 7.44 23.35 -9.32
CA HIS A 178 7.70 23.40 -7.88
C HIS A 178 7.07 22.20 -7.16
N VAL A 179 5.82 21.87 -7.48
CA VAL A 179 5.12 20.69 -6.93
C VAL A 179 5.77 19.39 -7.39
N ALA A 180 6.16 19.28 -8.67
CA ALA A 180 6.88 18.12 -9.18
C ALA A 180 8.26 17.99 -8.51
N LYS A 181 8.96 19.12 -8.27
CA LYS A 181 10.22 19.16 -7.53
C LYS A 181 10.01 18.74 -6.08
N GLU A 182 8.97 19.23 -5.41
CA GLU A 182 8.66 18.89 -4.03
C GLU A 182 8.24 17.42 -3.90
N ALA A 183 7.40 16.92 -4.82
CA ALA A 183 7.01 15.51 -4.90
C ALA A 183 8.21 14.60 -5.21
N THR A 184 9.10 14.98 -6.14
CA THR A 184 10.34 14.22 -6.41
C THR A 184 11.29 14.27 -5.23
N CYS A 185 11.50 15.43 -4.59
CA CYS A 185 12.23 15.53 -3.33
C CYS A 185 11.62 14.63 -2.25
N MET A 186 10.29 14.53 -2.17
CA MET A 186 9.60 13.63 -1.24
C MET A 186 9.79 12.14 -1.55
N ILE A 187 9.94 11.78 -2.83
CA ILE A 187 10.28 10.42 -3.29
C ILE A 187 11.73 10.09 -2.92
N PHE A 188 12.64 11.07 -3.04
CA PHE A 188 14.05 10.90 -2.71
C PHE A 188 14.37 11.04 -1.22
N ASP A 189 13.56 11.72 -0.41
CA ASP A 189 13.74 11.84 1.05
C ASP A 189 14.06 10.51 1.76
N PRO A 190 13.32 9.40 1.56
CA PRO A 190 13.65 8.12 2.18
C PRO A 190 14.98 7.54 1.67
N VAL A 191 15.39 7.86 0.44
CA VAL A 191 16.71 7.49 -0.12
C VAL A 191 17.81 8.38 0.48
N LEU A 192 17.53 9.67 0.67
CA LEU A 192 18.39 10.65 1.32
C LEU A 192 18.57 10.35 2.83
N LEU A 193 17.63 9.64 3.44
CA LEU A 193 17.73 9.09 4.81
C LEU A 193 18.80 8.00 4.93
N ILE A 194 19.15 7.34 3.82
CA ILE A 194 20.22 6.33 3.74
C ILE A 194 21.58 7.00 3.44
N LEU A 195 21.58 8.22 2.91
CA LEU A 195 22.81 8.98 2.64
C LEU A 195 23.39 9.57 3.95
N PRO A 196 24.62 9.20 4.33
CA PRO A 196 25.24 9.73 5.54
C PRO A 196 25.41 11.25 5.42
N GLY A 197 24.82 12.00 6.36
CA GLY A 197 25.11 13.44 6.55
C GLY A 197 23.96 14.44 6.41
N ARG A 198 22.70 14.04 6.18
CA ARG A 198 21.59 15.01 5.94
C ARG A 198 20.35 14.95 6.83
N VAL A 199 20.28 14.11 7.87
CA VAL A 199 19.09 14.06 8.73
C VAL A 199 19.23 15.02 9.93
N PRO A 200 18.43 16.10 10.05
CA PRO A 200 18.29 16.81 11.32
C PRO A 200 17.64 15.85 12.32
N LYS A 201 18.41 15.50 13.35
CA LYS A 201 18.05 14.56 14.42
C LYS A 201 16.86 15.11 15.20
N SER A 202 15.64 14.66 14.90
CA SER A 202 14.63 14.62 15.96
C SER A 202 15.04 13.47 16.89
N VAL A 203 15.28 13.80 18.17
CA VAL A 203 15.84 12.89 19.19
C VAL A 203 15.01 11.60 19.32
N TYR A 204 13.74 11.64 18.93
CA TYR A 204 12.81 10.51 19.02
C TYR A 204 12.70 9.65 17.75
N MET A 205 13.00 10.16 16.54
CA MET A 205 13.01 9.31 15.33
C MET A 205 14.24 8.42 15.24
N THR A 206 15.37 8.83 15.83
CA THR A 206 16.62 8.06 15.78
C THR A 206 16.61 6.75 16.57
N MET A 207 15.62 6.51 17.45
CA MET A 207 15.58 5.29 18.26
C MET A 207 14.85 4.10 17.62
N SER A 208 14.13 4.28 16.50
CA SER A 208 13.48 3.18 15.81
C SER A 208 14.06 3.00 14.42
N ALA A 209 15.03 2.08 14.27
CA ALA A 209 15.50 1.62 12.96
C ALA A 209 14.40 0.88 12.17
N ALA A 210 13.25 0.59 12.79
CA ALA A 210 12.20 -0.24 12.22
C ALA A 210 11.65 0.29 10.88
N PRO A 211 11.31 1.58 10.69
CA PRO A 211 10.77 2.05 9.42
C PRO A 211 11.78 1.90 8.26
N ALA A 212 13.07 2.10 8.53
CA ALA A 212 14.13 1.93 7.54
C ALA A 212 14.35 0.45 7.19
N ILE A 213 14.34 -0.44 8.20
CA ILE A 213 14.43 -1.89 7.99
C ILE A 213 13.23 -2.41 7.20
N ILE A 214 12.00 -2.00 7.55
CA ILE A 214 10.81 -2.43 6.82
C ILE A 214 10.80 -1.84 5.39
N LEU A 215 11.27 -0.60 5.21
CA LEU A 215 11.45 -0.01 3.88
C LEU A 215 12.38 -0.89 3.04
N PHE A 216 13.55 -1.23 3.60
CA PHE A 216 14.59 -2.03 2.95
C PHE A 216 14.12 -3.44 2.62
N VAL A 217 13.57 -4.19 3.59
CA VAL A 217 13.03 -5.54 3.38
C VAL A 217 12.03 -5.55 2.24
N HIS A 218 11.10 -4.60 2.24
CA HIS A 218 10.11 -4.54 1.17
C HIS A 218 10.68 -4.10 -0.19
N VAL A 219 11.68 -3.20 -0.23
CA VAL A 219 12.37 -2.90 -1.50
C VAL A 219 13.04 -4.16 -2.04
N LEU A 220 13.69 -4.95 -1.17
CA LEU A 220 14.24 -6.24 -1.55
C LEU A 220 13.15 -7.21 -2.02
N THR A 221 12.01 -7.33 -1.30
CA THR A 221 10.91 -8.22 -1.70
C THR A 221 10.30 -7.80 -3.03
N VAL A 222 10.04 -6.52 -3.26
CA VAL A 222 9.50 -6.01 -4.54
C VAL A 222 10.51 -6.21 -5.67
N THR A 223 11.77 -5.86 -5.45
CA THR A 223 12.83 -6.04 -6.46
C THR A 223 13.05 -7.52 -6.76
N ALA A 224 13.02 -8.38 -5.75
CA ALA A 224 13.11 -9.82 -5.90
C ALA A 224 11.89 -10.36 -6.66
N ASN A 225 10.67 -9.94 -6.33
CA ASN A 225 9.46 -10.42 -7.00
C ASN A 225 9.40 -9.96 -8.46
N TYR A 226 9.62 -8.67 -8.74
CA TYR A 226 9.68 -8.16 -10.12
C TYR A 226 10.84 -8.77 -10.91
N GLY A 227 12.03 -8.81 -10.31
CA GLY A 227 13.23 -9.39 -10.91
C GLY A 227 13.04 -10.86 -11.21
N ALA A 228 12.45 -11.62 -10.28
CA ALA A 228 12.22 -13.04 -10.44
C ALA A 228 11.11 -13.34 -11.45
N ASN A 229 10.01 -12.58 -11.49
CA ASN A 229 9.00 -12.71 -12.55
C ASN A 229 9.56 -12.38 -13.94
N SER A 230 10.37 -11.32 -14.04
CA SER A 230 11.04 -10.94 -15.29
C SER A 230 12.05 -12.01 -15.73
N LEU A 231 12.84 -12.54 -14.79
CA LEU A 231 13.82 -13.59 -15.05
C LEU A 231 13.12 -14.89 -15.44
N LEU A 232 12.05 -15.26 -14.75
CA LEU A 232 11.29 -16.48 -15.01
C LEU A 232 10.60 -16.42 -16.38
N SER A 233 9.98 -15.29 -16.77
CA SER A 233 9.47 -15.10 -18.14
C SER A 233 10.60 -15.18 -19.19
N THR A 234 11.77 -14.60 -18.90
CA THR A 234 12.93 -14.64 -19.83
C THR A 234 13.49 -16.06 -19.97
N VAL A 235 13.69 -16.77 -18.86
CA VAL A 235 14.11 -18.18 -18.84
C VAL A 235 13.07 -19.03 -19.53
N ALA A 236 11.79 -18.76 -19.33
CA ALA A 236 10.73 -19.54 -19.95
C ALA A 236 10.76 -19.41 -21.49
N LYS A 237 10.97 -18.19 -21.99
CA LYS A 237 11.17 -17.90 -23.42
C LYS A 237 12.43 -18.56 -23.98
N LEU A 238 13.53 -18.54 -23.23
CA LEU A 238 14.82 -19.07 -23.70
C LEU A 238 14.87 -20.60 -23.67
N ALA A 239 14.40 -21.22 -22.58
CA ALA A 239 14.54 -22.65 -22.33
C ALA A 239 13.40 -23.49 -22.92
N PHE A 240 12.17 -22.96 -22.95
CA PHE A 240 10.99 -23.68 -23.45
C PHE A 240 10.47 -23.14 -24.78
N HIS A 241 11.16 -22.16 -25.37
CA HIS A 241 10.75 -21.50 -26.60
C HIS A 241 9.32 -20.96 -26.55
N TRP A 242 8.93 -20.41 -25.38
CA TRP A 242 7.57 -19.96 -25.17
C TRP A 242 7.11 -18.96 -26.21
N ASN A 243 5.93 -19.21 -26.74
CA ASN A 243 5.28 -18.27 -27.64
C ASN A 243 4.59 -17.16 -26.84
N VAL A 244 4.29 -16.04 -27.49
CA VAL A 244 3.64 -14.88 -26.85
C VAL A 244 2.31 -15.25 -26.18
N TYR A 245 1.62 -16.28 -26.71
CA TYR A 245 0.38 -16.79 -26.13
C TYR A 245 0.57 -17.51 -24.81
N GLU A 246 1.64 -18.29 -24.66
CA GLU A 246 1.96 -19.02 -23.42
C GLU A 246 2.35 -18.06 -22.29
N ASP A 247 3.00 -16.94 -22.66
CA ASP A 247 3.31 -15.83 -21.75
C ASP A 247 2.04 -15.17 -21.17
N GLY A 248 0.88 -15.34 -21.81
CA GLY A 248 -0.42 -14.90 -21.29
C GLY A 248 -1.13 -15.94 -20.41
N HIS A 249 -0.95 -17.24 -20.70
CA HIS A 249 -1.54 -18.31 -19.90
C HIS A 249 -0.89 -18.44 -18.52
N TYR A 250 0.42 -18.21 -18.42
CA TYR A 250 1.14 -18.24 -17.16
C TYR A 250 0.62 -17.25 -16.11
N PRO A 251 0.50 -15.93 -16.38
CA PRO A 251 -0.07 -15.00 -15.43
C PRO A 251 -1.55 -15.29 -15.16
N ALA A 252 -2.33 -15.74 -16.15
CA ALA A 252 -3.71 -16.17 -15.92
C ALA A 252 -3.78 -17.31 -14.88
N PHE A 253 -2.93 -18.32 -15.02
CA PHE A 253 -2.84 -19.42 -14.06
C PHE A 253 -2.39 -18.95 -12.68
N MET A 254 -1.38 -18.07 -12.60
CA MET A 254 -0.94 -17.50 -11.33
C MET A 254 -2.09 -16.74 -10.62
N GLN A 255 -2.86 -15.96 -11.37
CA GLN A 255 -4.04 -15.24 -10.86
C GLN A 255 -5.17 -16.19 -10.44
N LEU A 256 -5.37 -17.30 -11.16
CA LEU A 256 -6.29 -18.38 -10.77
C LEU A 256 -5.87 -19.00 -9.44
N CYS A 257 -4.59 -19.32 -9.26
CA CYS A 257 -4.08 -19.84 -7.99
C CYS A 257 -4.28 -18.84 -6.86
N MET A 258 -3.97 -17.55 -7.07
CA MET A 258 -4.25 -16.52 -6.06
C MET A 258 -5.73 -16.43 -5.72
N PHE A 259 -6.61 -16.45 -6.72
CA PHE A 259 -8.06 -16.46 -6.52
C PHE A 259 -8.51 -17.66 -5.68
N ILE A 260 -8.07 -18.88 -6.02
CA ILE A 260 -8.39 -20.11 -5.26
C ILE A 260 -7.87 -20.01 -3.82
N THR A 261 -6.66 -19.49 -3.64
CA THR A 261 -6.05 -19.33 -2.31
C THR A 261 -6.85 -18.36 -1.45
N PHE A 262 -7.19 -17.17 -1.96
CA PHE A 262 -7.89 -16.16 -1.18
C PHE A 262 -9.38 -16.44 -1.00
N PHE A 263 -10.04 -17.02 -2.00
CA PHE A 263 -11.47 -17.32 -1.94
C PHE A 263 -11.79 -18.66 -1.25
N GLY A 264 -10.96 -19.69 -1.46
CA GLY A 264 -11.20 -21.03 -0.95
C GLY A 264 -10.37 -21.36 0.30
N ILE A 265 -9.05 -21.29 0.16
CA ILE A 265 -8.13 -21.84 1.18
C ILE A 265 -8.06 -20.96 2.41
N PHE A 266 -7.96 -19.64 2.24
CA PHE A 266 -7.81 -18.71 3.35
C PHE A 266 -9.02 -18.69 4.30
N PRO A 267 -10.28 -18.64 3.81
CA PRO A 267 -11.45 -18.76 4.68
C PRO A 267 -11.53 -20.11 5.38
N ALA A 268 -11.14 -21.20 4.72
CA ALA A 268 -11.10 -22.54 5.32
C ALA A 268 -10.06 -22.60 6.46
N LEU A 269 -8.84 -22.08 6.23
CA LEU A 269 -7.80 -21.98 7.26
C LEU A 269 -8.24 -21.12 8.44
N LEU A 270 -8.90 -19.99 8.18
CA LEU A 270 -9.44 -19.13 9.23
C LEU A 270 -10.53 -19.83 10.04
N SER A 271 -11.38 -20.64 9.38
CA SER A 271 -12.41 -21.45 10.05
C SER A 271 -11.78 -22.51 10.94
N ILE A 272 -10.74 -23.20 10.46
CA ILE A 272 -9.99 -24.19 11.25
C ILE A 272 -9.31 -23.52 12.44
N TYR A 273 -8.67 -22.37 12.23
CA TYR A 273 -8.01 -21.61 13.30
C TYR A 273 -9.00 -21.22 14.40
N LYS A 274 -10.17 -20.69 14.03
CA LYS A 274 -11.22 -20.35 15.00
C LYS A 274 -11.71 -21.58 15.76
N PHE A 275 -11.94 -22.69 15.07
CA PHE A 275 -12.36 -23.93 15.70
C PHE A 275 -11.32 -24.43 16.72
N VAL A 276 -10.03 -24.43 16.36
CA VAL A 276 -8.97 -24.93 17.25
C VAL A 276 -8.71 -24.00 18.43
N VAL A 277 -8.70 -22.69 18.22
CA VAL A 277 -8.30 -21.72 19.26
C VAL A 277 -9.47 -21.36 20.17
N VAL A 278 -10.68 -21.14 19.65
CA VAL A 278 -11.82 -20.66 20.45
C VAL A 278 -12.42 -21.79 21.31
N ASP A 279 -12.49 -23.02 20.80
CA ASP A 279 -12.98 -24.16 21.61
C ASP A 279 -12.07 -24.50 22.79
N SER A 280 -10.82 -24.03 22.78
CA SER A 280 -9.86 -24.30 23.86
C SER A 280 -10.14 -23.46 25.11
N ASP A 281 -10.73 -22.27 24.97
CA ASP A 281 -10.94 -21.33 26.08
C ASP A 281 -12.27 -21.56 26.83
N GLU A 282 -13.26 -22.22 26.22
CA GLU A 282 -14.56 -22.48 26.88
C GLU A 282 -14.56 -23.67 27.85
N THR A 283 -13.41 -24.33 28.05
CA THR A 283 -13.30 -25.49 28.96
C THR A 283 -12.80 -25.13 30.37
N GLU A 284 -12.73 -23.84 30.72
CA GLU A 284 -12.50 -23.45 32.11
C GLU A 284 -13.76 -23.68 32.96
N VAL A 285 -13.69 -24.80 33.69
CA VAL A 285 -14.59 -25.32 34.73
C VAL A 285 -15.44 -24.23 35.41
N PRO A 286 -16.78 -24.38 35.48
CA PRO A 286 -17.63 -23.48 36.25
C PRO A 286 -17.26 -23.62 37.73
N HIS A 287 -16.48 -22.66 38.24
CA HIS A 287 -16.27 -22.52 39.67
C HIS A 287 -17.57 -22.00 40.28
N GLU A 288 -18.38 -22.93 40.82
CA GLU A 288 -19.43 -22.64 41.80
C GLU A 288 -18.82 -21.83 42.95
N SER A 289 -18.94 -20.52 42.90
CA SER A 289 -18.76 -19.67 44.07
C SER A 289 -20.04 -18.87 44.29
N ASN A 290 -20.78 -19.35 45.28
CA ASN A 290 -21.96 -18.72 45.84
C ASN A 290 -21.69 -17.25 46.23
N SER A 291 -22.74 -16.46 46.08
CA SER A 291 -23.07 -15.21 46.80
C SER A 291 -22.49 -13.87 46.31
N SER A 292 -23.39 -13.17 45.60
CA SER A 292 -23.72 -11.74 45.80
C SER A 292 -22.63 -10.68 45.64
N SER A 293 -22.37 -10.24 44.40
CA SER A 293 -21.96 -8.85 44.12
C SER A 293 -22.22 -8.48 42.64
N TRP A 294 -23.46 -8.12 42.33
CA TRP A 294 -23.96 -7.67 41.02
C TRP A 294 -23.36 -6.35 40.47
N SER A 295 -22.20 -5.92 40.97
CA SER A 295 -21.57 -4.63 40.64
C SER A 295 -20.17 -4.76 40.04
N GLN A 296 -19.70 -5.98 39.74
CA GLN A 296 -18.34 -6.21 39.23
C GLN A 296 -18.27 -6.79 37.79
N GLU A 297 -19.40 -7.24 37.22
CA GLU A 297 -19.45 -7.78 35.85
C GLU A 297 -19.25 -6.72 34.76
N THR A 298 -19.55 -5.45 35.02
CA THR A 298 -19.33 -4.36 34.03
C THR A 298 -17.87 -3.97 33.87
N LEU A 299 -16.97 -4.39 34.78
CA LEU A 299 -15.55 -4.05 34.76
C LEU A 299 -14.68 -5.16 34.16
N LEU A 300 -15.20 -6.40 34.09
CA LEU A 300 -14.50 -7.56 33.55
C LEU A 300 -14.66 -7.72 32.03
N TYR A 301 -15.73 -7.15 31.44
CA TYR A 301 -15.87 -7.05 29.98
C TYR A 301 -14.85 -6.10 29.31
N HIS A 302 -14.08 -5.34 30.10
CA HIS A 302 -13.01 -4.49 29.59
C HIS A 302 -11.60 -5.09 29.73
N SER A 303 -11.44 -6.26 30.36
CA SER A 303 -10.11 -6.86 30.60
C SER A 303 -9.77 -8.06 29.72
N SER A 304 -10.73 -8.63 28.98
CA SER A 304 -10.47 -9.69 27.98
C SER A 304 -10.05 -9.13 26.61
N ASP A 305 -10.16 -7.82 26.41
CA ASP A 305 -9.36 -7.07 25.42
C ASP A 305 -7.93 -6.85 25.97
N GLN A 306 -7.34 -7.88 26.62
CA GLN A 306 -5.90 -7.95 26.80
C GLN A 306 -5.32 -8.09 25.39
N ALA A 307 -5.16 -6.93 24.77
CA ALA A 307 -4.58 -6.70 23.48
C ALA A 307 -3.43 -7.69 23.37
N LEU A 308 -3.57 -8.64 22.43
CA LEU A 308 -2.47 -9.43 21.92
C LEU A 308 -1.31 -8.45 21.83
N THR A 309 -0.38 -8.52 22.80
CA THR A 309 0.53 -7.40 23.03
C THR A 309 1.15 -7.05 21.68
N GLY A 310 1.24 -5.77 21.30
CA GLY A 310 1.63 -5.40 19.93
C GLY A 310 2.80 -6.24 19.39
N ILE A 311 3.74 -6.59 20.27
CA ILE A 311 4.87 -7.50 20.03
C ILE A 311 4.47 -8.91 19.53
N GLY A 312 3.43 -9.54 20.08
CA GLY A 312 2.92 -10.84 19.65
C GLY A 312 2.37 -10.82 18.21
N ALA A 313 1.59 -9.80 17.87
CA ALA A 313 1.10 -9.61 16.49
C ALA A 313 2.28 -9.38 15.53
N VAL A 314 3.24 -8.54 15.92
CA VAL A 314 4.47 -8.29 15.14
C VAL A 314 5.28 -9.56 14.90
N LYS A 315 5.42 -10.42 15.91
CA LYS A 315 6.13 -11.70 15.77
C LYS A 315 5.42 -12.64 14.79
N MET A 316 4.09 -12.71 14.83
CA MET A 316 3.32 -13.51 13.89
C MET A 316 3.45 -12.97 12.47
N ASP A 317 3.37 -11.66 12.26
CA ASP A 317 3.56 -11.04 10.94
C ASP A 317 4.96 -11.32 10.39
N MET A 318 6.01 -11.14 11.21
CA MET A 318 7.39 -11.47 10.85
C MET A 318 7.56 -12.95 10.48
N PHE A 319 6.91 -13.85 11.22
CA PHE A 319 6.93 -15.28 10.91
C PHE A 319 6.29 -15.56 9.54
N PHE A 320 5.11 -15.02 9.25
CA PHE A 320 4.46 -15.19 7.95
C PHE A 320 5.28 -14.60 6.81
N ILE A 321 5.93 -13.45 7.03
CA ILE A 321 6.83 -12.83 6.04
C ILE A 321 8.02 -13.74 5.75
N ILE A 322 8.71 -14.23 6.78
CA ILE A 322 9.89 -15.10 6.60
C ILE A 322 9.50 -16.42 5.93
N VAL A 323 8.41 -17.05 6.37
CA VAL A 323 7.91 -18.30 5.78
C VAL A 323 7.49 -18.08 4.32
N GLY A 324 6.76 -17.00 4.03
CA GLY A 324 6.36 -16.61 2.68
C GLY A 324 7.56 -16.40 1.76
N LEU A 325 8.58 -15.69 2.24
CA LEU A 325 9.82 -15.46 1.51
C LEU A 325 10.60 -16.75 1.26
N CYS A 326 10.66 -17.67 2.23
CA CYS A 326 11.25 -19.00 2.04
C CYS A 326 10.49 -19.82 0.98
N ILE A 327 9.15 -19.82 1.03
CA ILE A 327 8.28 -20.47 0.03
C ILE A 327 8.57 -19.88 -1.37
N MET A 328 8.65 -18.56 -1.46
CA MET A 328 8.96 -17.84 -2.70
C MET A 328 10.35 -18.23 -3.24
N ILE A 329 11.38 -18.26 -2.40
CA ILE A 329 12.74 -18.68 -2.81
C ILE A 329 12.73 -20.11 -3.33
N ILE A 330 12.08 -21.03 -2.62
CA ILE A 330 11.98 -22.44 -3.04
C ILE A 330 11.25 -22.55 -4.39
N SER A 331 10.16 -21.78 -4.57
CA SER A 331 9.43 -21.68 -5.83
C SER A 331 10.33 -21.28 -6.99
N PHE A 332 11.22 -20.31 -6.78
CA PHE A 332 12.12 -19.83 -7.84
C PHE A 332 13.29 -20.77 -8.07
N LEU A 333 13.77 -21.50 -7.06
CA LEU A 333 14.86 -22.46 -7.19
C LEU A 333 14.44 -23.75 -7.90
N ILE A 334 13.17 -24.18 -7.74
CA ILE A 334 12.70 -25.45 -8.34
C ILE A 334 12.64 -25.39 -9.87
N VAL A 335 12.35 -24.22 -10.43
CA VAL A 335 12.21 -23.99 -11.88
C VAL A 335 13.50 -24.24 -12.67
N PRO A 336 14.66 -23.62 -12.33
CA PRO A 336 15.91 -23.90 -13.02
C PRO A 336 16.46 -25.30 -12.72
N MET A 337 16.14 -25.89 -11.57
CA MET A 337 16.56 -27.26 -11.24
C MET A 337 15.85 -28.32 -12.09
N PHE A 338 14.58 -28.08 -12.43
CA PHE A 338 13.75 -29.01 -13.19
C PHE A 338 13.03 -28.26 -14.30
N PRO A 339 13.67 -28.08 -15.48
CA PRO A 339 13.10 -27.34 -16.60
C PRO A 339 12.02 -28.16 -17.30
N TYR A 340 10.88 -28.34 -16.63
CA TYR A 340 9.67 -28.96 -17.17
C TYR A 340 8.48 -28.00 -17.02
N ILE A 341 7.62 -27.96 -18.03
CA ILE A 341 6.44 -27.09 -18.05
C ILE A 341 5.56 -27.26 -16.78
N PRO A 342 5.22 -28.49 -16.33
CA PRO A 342 4.44 -28.67 -15.11
C PRO A 342 5.11 -28.09 -13.85
N VAL A 343 6.45 -28.15 -13.77
CA VAL A 343 7.20 -27.60 -12.63
C VAL A 343 7.12 -26.07 -12.61
N LEU A 344 7.11 -25.44 -13.78
CA LEU A 344 6.94 -24.00 -13.90
C LEU A 344 5.56 -23.54 -13.39
N TYR A 345 4.49 -24.25 -13.78
CA TYR A 345 3.15 -24.01 -13.27
C TYR A 345 3.04 -24.33 -11.77
N PHE A 346 3.69 -25.39 -11.29
CA PHE A 346 3.76 -25.70 -9.88
C PHE A 346 4.46 -24.58 -9.08
N GLY A 347 5.57 -24.06 -9.60
CA GLY A 347 6.23 -22.87 -9.06
C GLY A 347 5.30 -21.66 -9.06
N ALA A 348 4.57 -21.39 -10.14
CA ALA A 348 3.59 -20.30 -10.16
C ALA A 348 2.51 -20.45 -9.08
N ALA A 349 1.99 -21.66 -8.91
CA ALA A 349 1.02 -21.97 -7.85
C ALA A 349 1.63 -21.73 -6.46
N TYR A 350 2.85 -22.22 -6.23
CA TYR A 350 3.56 -22.06 -4.95
C TYR A 350 3.90 -20.58 -4.65
N GLY A 351 4.31 -19.81 -5.66
CA GLY A 351 4.49 -18.37 -5.57
C GLY A 351 3.17 -17.62 -5.32
N ALA A 352 2.06 -18.06 -5.88
CA ALA A 352 0.75 -17.49 -5.55
C ALA A 352 0.38 -17.69 -4.07
N TYR A 353 0.80 -18.80 -3.45
CA TYR A 353 0.68 -18.97 -2.00
C TYR A 353 1.59 -18.02 -1.23
N SER A 354 2.81 -17.74 -1.70
CA SER A 354 3.68 -16.76 -1.05
C SER A 354 3.13 -15.34 -1.11
N VAL A 355 2.29 -14.98 -2.09
CA VAL A 355 1.60 -13.66 -2.14
C VAL A 355 0.66 -13.44 -0.95
N SER A 356 0.27 -14.47 -0.19
CA SER A 356 -0.37 -14.29 1.13
C SER A 356 0.49 -13.45 2.11
N GLU A 357 1.81 -13.35 1.89
CA GLU A 357 2.75 -12.41 2.53
C GLU A 357 2.32 -10.94 2.39
N SER A 358 1.76 -10.56 1.24
CA SER A 358 1.25 -9.20 1.04
C SER A 358 0.00 -8.92 1.88
N LEU A 359 -0.76 -9.95 2.26
CA LEU A 359 -1.88 -9.85 3.17
C LEU A 359 -1.41 -9.69 4.61
N GLY A 360 -0.30 -10.33 4.99
CA GLY A 360 0.46 -10.04 6.21
C GLY A 360 0.94 -8.58 6.25
N LEU A 361 1.41 -8.02 5.13
CA LEU A 361 1.77 -6.59 5.03
C LEU A 361 0.56 -5.65 5.14
N VAL A 362 -0.61 -6.00 4.60
CA VAL A 362 -1.82 -5.20 4.73
C VAL A 362 -2.37 -5.27 6.16
N ILE A 363 -2.38 -6.47 6.77
CA ILE A 363 -2.76 -6.65 8.19
C ILE A 363 -1.76 -5.92 9.09
N ALA A 364 -0.47 -6.03 8.82
CA ALA A 364 0.58 -5.26 9.45
C ALA A 364 0.31 -3.76 9.29
N ASP A 365 0.08 -3.24 8.09
CA ASP A 365 -0.17 -1.81 7.87
C ASP A 365 -1.41 -1.31 8.63
N PHE A 366 -2.46 -2.14 8.78
CA PHE A 366 -3.60 -1.80 9.63
C PHE A 366 -3.29 -1.87 11.13
N THR A 367 -2.54 -2.89 11.54
CA THR A 367 -2.19 -3.14 12.95
C THR A 367 -1.17 -2.11 13.43
N PHE A 368 -0.05 -1.95 12.70
CA PHE A 368 0.97 -0.92 12.87
C PHE A 368 0.43 0.48 12.61
N GLY A 369 -0.50 0.70 11.69
CA GLY A 369 -1.13 2.01 11.51
C GLY A 369 -1.87 2.44 12.77
N SER A 370 -2.62 1.53 13.39
CA SER A 370 -3.29 1.81 14.68
C SER A 370 -2.29 1.98 15.83
N LEU A 371 -1.25 1.13 15.89
CA LEU A 371 -0.20 1.20 16.91
C LEU A 371 0.64 2.46 16.78
N PHE A 372 0.94 2.88 15.56
CA PHE A 372 1.67 4.10 15.26
C PHE A 372 0.84 5.34 15.62
N LEU A 373 -0.48 5.31 15.36
CA LEU A 373 -1.40 6.36 15.80
C LEU A 373 -1.52 6.41 17.32
N GLU A 374 -1.57 5.27 18.02
CA GLU A 374 -1.55 5.22 19.49
C GLU A 374 -0.24 5.75 20.07
N VAL A 375 0.91 5.35 19.50
CA VAL A 375 2.22 5.85 19.91
C VAL A 375 2.33 7.36 19.64
N LEU A 376 1.88 7.85 18.49
CA LEU A 376 1.83 9.28 18.19
C LEU A 376 0.90 10.05 19.15
N HIS A 377 -0.25 9.47 19.49
CA HIS A 377 -1.19 10.04 20.45
C HIS A 377 -0.56 10.10 21.84
N TYR A 378 0.12 9.03 22.27
CA TYR A 378 0.87 8.98 23.52
C TYR A 378 1.98 10.03 23.56
N ILE A 379 2.77 10.17 22.49
CA ILE A 379 3.81 11.20 22.38
C ILE A 379 3.21 12.61 22.44
N ARG A 380 2.07 12.85 21.78
CA ARG A 380 1.37 14.15 21.87
C ARG A 380 0.87 14.44 23.27
N LEU A 381 0.29 13.44 23.95
CA LEU A 381 -0.15 13.58 25.34
C LEU A 381 1.03 13.84 26.28
N ASP A 382 2.14 13.13 26.11
CA ASP A 382 3.33 13.33 26.93
C ASP A 382 3.95 14.72 26.69
N LYS A 383 4.00 15.17 25.43
CA LYS A 383 4.44 16.52 25.09
C LYS A 383 3.52 17.59 25.72
N ALA A 384 2.20 17.44 25.60
CA ALA A 384 1.24 18.36 26.23
C ALA A 384 1.38 18.36 27.76
N ARG A 385 1.67 17.20 28.36
CA ARG A 385 1.93 17.07 29.80
C ARG A 385 3.21 17.78 30.22
N GLN A 386 4.28 17.64 29.43
CA GLN A 386 5.55 18.34 29.67
C GLN A 386 5.37 19.87 29.53
N GLU A 387 4.66 20.34 28.51
CA GLU A 387 4.33 21.77 28.33
C GLU A 387 3.50 22.30 29.51
N HIS A 388 2.51 21.53 29.98
CA HIS A 388 1.72 21.90 31.15
C HIS A 388 2.55 21.91 32.45
N MET A 389 3.47 20.97 32.65
CA MET A 389 4.39 20.98 33.79
C MET A 389 5.36 22.18 33.74
N ALA A 390 5.90 22.49 32.55
CA ALA A 390 6.75 23.67 32.35
C ALA A 390 5.98 24.96 32.67
N SER A 391 4.73 25.10 32.21
CA SER A 391 3.90 26.27 32.53
C SER A 391 3.59 26.41 34.03
N ARG A 392 3.46 25.29 34.76
CA ARG A 392 3.23 25.31 36.21
C ARG A 392 4.46 25.77 36.99
N LEU A 393 5.65 25.31 36.57
CA LEU A 393 6.91 25.71 37.19
C LEU A 393 7.17 27.22 37.01
N ASP A 394 6.82 27.78 35.85
CA ASP A 394 6.92 29.23 35.62
C ASP A 394 5.92 30.03 36.49
N THR A 395 4.70 29.54 36.70
CA THR A 395 3.73 30.22 37.58
C THR A 395 4.12 30.17 39.07
N ASP A 396 4.73 29.07 39.53
CA ASP A 396 5.12 28.93 40.93
C ASP A 396 6.35 29.80 41.28
N PHE A 397 7.23 30.07 40.29
CA PHE A 397 8.36 30.98 40.48
C PHE A 397 7.96 32.45 40.60
N VAL A 398 6.84 32.85 40.01
CA VAL A 398 6.33 34.24 40.06
C VAL A 398 5.62 34.55 41.38
N HIS A 399 5.19 33.53 42.13
CA HIS A 399 4.48 33.70 43.40
C HIS A 399 5.27 33.35 44.65
N ALA A 400 6.59 33.15 44.58
CA ALA A 400 7.42 33.04 45.77
C ALA A 400 7.32 34.35 46.58
N PRO A 401 6.69 34.36 47.78
CA PRO A 401 6.56 35.56 48.58
C PRO A 401 7.96 36.00 49.01
N SER A 402 8.30 37.26 48.75
CA SER A 402 9.48 37.91 49.27
C SER A 402 9.36 38.04 50.80
N VAL A 403 9.59 36.94 51.52
CA VAL A 403 9.78 36.95 52.97
C VAL A 403 11.24 37.27 53.23
N LEU A 404 11.55 38.56 53.07
CA LEU A 404 12.73 39.20 53.67
C LEU A 404 12.18 40.20 54.68
N ASN A 405 12.08 39.73 55.93
CA ASN A 405 12.25 40.52 57.15
C ASN A 405 12.53 39.57 58.31
#